data_AF-A0A2S6AT24-F1
#
_entry.id   AF-A0A2S6AT24-F1
#
_cell.length_a   1.000
_cell.length_b   1.000
_cell.length_c   1.000
_cell.angle_alpha   90.00
_cell.angle_beta   90.00
_cell.angle_gamma   90.00
#
_symmetry.space_group_name_H-M   'P 1'
#
loop_
_entity.id
_entity.type
_entity.pdbx_description
1 polymer ?
#
loop_
_entity_poly.entity_id
_entity_poly.type
_entity_poly.pdbx_seq_one_letter_code
_entity_poly.pdbx_strand_id
1 'polypeptide(L)'
;MTITIDTHAFIAAAPKGLRAESADLTPAEFYDRYCAHTGPVKLSDWARAEQRATTYTATIELAGHARTVVSAGSPVAALTSALYDEGYPVEILQFHQRRTGAGTATFVQCECNGRRGWGAALAGDGPESTVRAMIAGINKLGN
;
A
#
# COMPACT_ATOMS: atom_id res chain seq x y z
N MET A 1 13.90 -0.88 14.66
CA MET A 1 12.79 -0.90 15.63
C MET A 1 11.82 -1.97 15.21
N THR A 2 11.71 -3.06 15.97
CA THR A 2 10.71 -4.11 15.72
C THR A 2 9.39 -3.59 16.27
N ILE A 3 8.53 -3.07 15.39
CA ILE A 3 7.17 -2.68 15.78
C ILE A 3 6.45 -3.99 16.11
N THR A 4 6.13 -4.22 17.39
CA THR A 4 5.17 -5.27 17.75
C THR A 4 3.84 -4.85 17.18
N ILE A 5 3.46 -5.45 16.05
CA ILE A 5 2.21 -5.14 15.38
C ILE A 5 1.09 -5.71 16.25
N ASP A 6 0.26 -4.85 16.83
CA ASP A 6 -1.04 -5.26 17.34
C ASP A 6 -1.95 -5.54 16.14
N THR A 7 -1.92 -6.79 15.69
CA THR A 7 -2.60 -7.27 14.49
C THR A 7 -4.12 -7.12 14.60
N HIS A 8 -4.68 -7.23 15.80
CA HIS A 8 -6.11 -7.04 16.06
C HIS A 8 -6.51 -5.57 15.91
N ALA A 9 -5.74 -4.62 16.47
CA ALA A 9 -6.00 -3.20 16.31
C ALA A 9 -5.89 -2.74 14.84
N PHE A 10 -4.96 -3.32 14.08
CA PHE A 10 -4.84 -3.09 12.65
C PHE A 10 -6.07 -3.58 11.89
N ILE A 11 -6.50 -4.84 12.06
CA ILE A 11 -7.67 -5.39 11.35
C ILE A 11 -8.96 -4.65 11.77
N ALA A 12 -9.09 -4.27 13.04
CA ALA A 12 -10.21 -3.45 13.53
C ALA A 12 -10.24 -2.03 12.92
N ALA A 13 -9.11 -1.56 12.38
CA ALA A 13 -9.02 -0.30 11.66
C ALA A 13 -9.57 -0.39 10.23
N ALA A 14 -9.82 -1.59 9.69
CA ALA A 14 -10.31 -1.77 8.34
C ALA A 14 -11.74 -1.22 8.11
N PRO A 15 -12.05 -0.74 6.90
CA PRO A 15 -13.40 -0.30 6.54
C PRO A 15 -14.39 -1.46 6.62
N LYS A 16 -15.69 -1.15 6.77
CA LYS A 16 -16.75 -2.17 6.94
C LYS A 16 -16.74 -3.23 5.83
N GLY A 17 -16.52 -2.84 4.57
CA GLY A 17 -16.46 -3.77 3.44
C GLY A 17 -15.37 -4.82 3.60
N LEU A 18 -14.13 -4.37 3.87
CA LEU A 18 -13.00 -5.27 4.08
C LEU A 18 -13.16 -6.13 5.34
N ARG A 19 -13.73 -5.60 6.43
CA ARG A 19 -14.03 -6.40 7.64
C ARG A 19 -15.04 -7.51 7.37
N ALA A 20 -16.03 -7.26 6.52
CA ALA A 20 -16.98 -8.28 6.11
C ALA A 20 -16.32 -9.35 5.22
N GLU A 21 -15.49 -8.93 4.25
CA GLU A 21 -14.75 -9.84 3.35
C GLU A 21 -13.74 -10.73 4.07
N SER A 22 -13.23 -10.29 5.22
CA SER A 22 -12.18 -10.96 6.00
C SER A 22 -12.65 -11.57 7.31
N ALA A 23 -13.96 -11.65 7.55
CA ALA A 23 -14.51 -12.06 8.85
C ALA A 23 -14.06 -13.46 9.31
N ASP A 24 -13.86 -14.39 8.36
CA ASP A 24 -13.48 -15.77 8.64
C ASP A 24 -11.96 -16.00 8.62
N LEU A 25 -11.16 -14.96 8.37
CA LEU A 25 -9.71 -15.07 8.27
C LEU A 25 -9.06 -14.91 9.65
N THR A 26 -8.08 -15.76 9.92
CA THR A 26 -7.11 -15.49 10.99
C THR A 26 -6.31 -14.22 10.67
N PRO A 27 -5.70 -13.56 11.68
CA PRO A 27 -4.82 -12.44 11.41
C PRO A 27 -3.70 -12.77 10.41
N ALA A 28 -3.08 -13.95 10.50
CA ALA A 28 -2.03 -14.37 9.58
C ALA A 28 -2.53 -14.45 8.13
N GLU A 29 -3.71 -15.03 7.90
CA GLU A 29 -4.33 -15.10 6.57
C GLU A 29 -4.73 -13.72 6.06
N PHE A 30 -5.16 -12.80 6.94
CA PHE A 30 -5.39 -11.40 6.56
C PHE A 30 -4.11 -10.75 6.02
N TYR A 31 -2.99 -10.90 6.74
CA TYR A 31 -1.71 -10.33 6.30
C TYR A 31 -1.23 -10.94 4.99
N ASP A 32 -1.28 -12.27 4.87
CA ASP A 32 -0.92 -12.94 3.62
C ASP A 32 -1.80 -12.47 2.45
N ARG A 33 -3.10 -12.30 2.70
CA ARG A 33 -4.05 -11.97 1.65
C ARG A 33 -4.00 -10.51 1.20
N TYR A 34 -3.86 -9.56 2.14
CA TYR A 34 -4.03 -8.13 1.88
C TYR A 34 -2.78 -7.28 2.11
N CYS A 35 -1.77 -7.79 2.83
CA CYS A 35 -0.56 -7.03 3.15
C CYS A 35 0.69 -7.58 2.46
N ALA A 36 0.65 -8.81 1.96
CA ALA A 36 1.79 -9.40 1.27
C ALA A 36 2.16 -8.58 0.02
N HIS A 37 3.46 -8.36 -0.15
CA HIS A 37 4.03 -7.77 -1.36
C HIS A 37 4.51 -8.85 -2.33
N THR A 38 3.92 -10.05 -2.28
CA THR A 38 4.21 -11.16 -3.18
C THR A 38 3.63 -10.85 -4.56
N GLY A 39 4.47 -10.33 -5.46
CA GLY A 39 4.07 -10.01 -6.82
C GLY A 39 5.14 -9.21 -7.58
N PRO A 40 4.80 -8.73 -8.80
CA PRO A 40 5.77 -8.15 -9.72
C PRO A 40 6.27 -6.75 -9.32
N VAL A 41 5.58 -6.05 -8.42
CA VAL A 41 5.95 -4.72 -7.94
C VAL A 41 6.53 -4.82 -6.53
N LYS A 42 7.72 -4.28 -6.29
CA LYS A 42 8.34 -4.23 -4.97
C LYS A 42 8.83 -2.83 -4.63
N LEU A 43 8.56 -2.36 -3.41
CA LEU A 43 9.18 -1.14 -2.89
C LEU A 43 10.58 -1.48 -2.38
N SER A 44 11.62 -1.03 -3.08
CA SER A 44 13.02 -1.28 -2.70
C SER A 44 13.59 -0.16 -1.82
N ASP A 45 13.13 1.08 -2.01
CA ASP A 45 13.53 2.21 -1.19
C ASP A 45 12.39 3.20 -0.96
N TRP A 46 12.38 3.84 0.20
CA TRP A 46 11.44 4.88 0.58
C TRP A 46 12.13 5.92 1.45
N ALA A 47 12.04 7.18 1.05
CA ALA A 47 12.57 8.30 1.80
C ALA A 47 11.61 9.48 1.82
N ARG A 48 11.53 10.15 2.97
CA ARG A 48 10.91 11.46 3.10
C ARG A 48 12.02 12.49 3.32
N ALA A 49 12.07 13.53 2.51
CA ALA A 49 13.09 14.57 2.65
C ALA A 49 12.89 15.36 3.95
N GLU A 50 13.94 15.47 4.76
CA GLU A 50 13.86 16.20 6.05
C GLU A 50 13.67 17.72 5.85
N GLN A 51 14.35 18.28 4.84
CA GLN A 51 14.36 19.73 4.55
C GLN A 51 13.11 20.22 3.81
N ARG A 52 12.38 19.31 3.16
CA ARG A 52 11.13 19.58 2.47
C ARG A 52 10.13 18.52 2.92
N ALA A 53 9.42 18.78 4.01
CA ALA A 53 8.54 17.82 4.67
C ALA A 53 7.40 17.25 3.78
N THR A 54 7.27 17.73 2.55
CA THR A 54 6.33 17.25 1.53
C THR A 54 7.01 16.55 0.35
N THR A 55 8.34 16.39 0.34
CA THR A 55 9.04 15.66 -0.72
C THR A 55 9.26 14.21 -0.33
N TYR A 56 8.82 13.31 -1.19
CA TYR A 56 8.92 11.86 -1.01
C TYR A 56 9.63 11.25 -2.21
N THR A 57 10.50 10.28 -1.93
CA THR A 57 11.19 9.46 -2.92
C THR A 57 10.79 8.01 -2.69
N ALA A 58 10.31 7.35 -3.73
CA ALA A 58 10.00 5.92 -3.71
C ALA A 58 10.73 5.25 -4.87
N THR A 59 11.47 4.19 -4.60
CA THR A 59 12.04 3.34 -5.64
C THR A 59 11.26 2.04 -5.68
N ILE A 60 10.69 1.74 -6.84
CA ILE A 60 9.96 0.50 -7.11
C ILE A 60 10.76 -0.36 -8.09
N GLU A 61 10.79 -1.66 -7.84
CA GLU A 61 11.25 -2.68 -8.78
C GLU A 61 10.02 -3.25 -9.50
N LEU A 62 10.03 -3.21 -10.83
CA LEU A 62 8.97 -3.71 -11.69
C LEU A 62 9.56 -4.14 -13.03
N ALA A 63 9.04 -5.21 -13.64
CA ALA A 63 9.46 -5.68 -14.97
C ALA A 63 10.99 -5.88 -15.14
N GLY A 64 11.70 -6.19 -14.05
CA GLY A 64 13.15 -6.41 -14.06
C GLY A 64 14.01 -5.14 -13.99
N HIS A 65 13.43 -3.96 -13.79
CA HIS A 65 14.18 -2.72 -13.57
C HIS A 65 13.66 -1.91 -12.39
N ALA A 66 14.50 -1.01 -11.88
CA ALA A 66 14.13 -0.07 -10.83
C ALA A 66 13.65 1.25 -11.45
N ARG A 67 12.57 1.80 -10.91
CA ARG A 67 12.07 3.15 -11.22
C ARG A 67 11.98 3.95 -9.93
N THR A 68 12.61 5.12 -9.92
CA THR A 68 12.53 6.06 -8.80
C THR A 68 11.55 7.17 -9.13
N VAL A 69 10.65 7.42 -8.18
CA VAL A 69 9.62 8.44 -8.25
C VAL A 69 9.88 9.47 -7.17
N VAL A 70 10.01 10.73 -7.56
CA VAL A 70 10.12 11.86 -6.63
C VAL A 70 8.87 12.70 -6.75
N SER A 71 8.23 12.99 -5.62
CA SER A 71 6.99 13.76 -5.57
C SER A 71 7.07 14.85 -4.52
N ALA A 72 6.45 15.99 -4.80
CA ALA A 72 6.13 17.00 -3.81
C ALA A 72 4.62 16.92 -3.51
N GLY A 73 4.26 16.75 -2.24
CA GLY A 73 2.90 16.58 -1.77
C GLY A 73 2.45 15.12 -1.74
N SER A 74 2.05 14.58 -2.89
CA SER A 74 1.39 13.26 -2.97
C SER A 74 2.25 12.20 -3.67
N PRO A 75 2.87 11.28 -2.93
CA PRO A 75 3.57 10.13 -3.52
C PRO A 75 2.62 9.17 -4.21
N VAL A 76 1.33 9.19 -3.89
CA VAL A 76 0.30 8.38 -4.54
C VAL A 76 0.17 8.74 -6.01
N ALA A 77 0.01 10.03 -6.33
CA ALA A 77 -0.17 10.47 -7.71
C ALA A 77 1.06 10.16 -8.57
N ALA A 78 2.25 10.35 -7.99
CA ALA A 78 3.49 10.06 -8.67
C ALA A 78 3.69 8.55 -8.88
N LEU A 79 3.31 7.72 -7.89
CA LEU A 79 3.34 6.27 -8.00
C LEU A 79 2.35 5.75 -9.03
N THR A 80 1.09 6.22 -9.03
CA THR A 80 0.10 5.79 -10.05
C THR A 80 0.53 6.17 -11.45
N SER A 81 1.12 7.37 -11.63
CA SER A 81 1.69 7.76 -12.92
C SER A 81 2.82 6.83 -13.34
N ALA A 82 3.75 6.53 -12.43
CA ALA A 82 4.87 5.64 -12.70
C ALA A 82 4.41 4.22 -13.05
N LEU A 83 3.37 3.71 -12.40
CA LEU A 83 2.79 2.40 -12.69
C LEU A 83 2.06 2.39 -14.04
N TYR A 84 1.35 3.46 -14.36
CA TYR A 84 0.66 3.62 -15.64
C TYR A 84 1.65 3.54 -16.82
N ASP A 85 2.78 4.23 -16.72
CA ASP A 85 3.85 4.20 -17.73
C ASP A 85 4.40 2.77 -17.97
N GLU A 86 4.29 1.91 -16.97
CA GLU A 86 4.80 0.52 -16.98
C GLU A 86 3.69 -0.50 -17.32
N GLY A 87 2.51 -0.04 -17.74
CA GLY A 87 1.39 -0.89 -18.15
C GLY A 87 0.48 -1.37 -17.02
N TYR A 88 0.56 -0.75 -15.84
CA TYR A 88 -0.31 -1.01 -14.69
C TYR A 88 -1.19 0.21 -14.44
N PRO A 89 -2.33 0.38 -15.15
CA PRO A 89 -3.26 1.48 -14.92
C PRO A 89 -4.02 1.24 -13.61
N VAL A 90 -3.51 1.81 -12.52
CA VAL A 90 -4.07 1.62 -11.19
C VAL A 90 -5.01 2.76 -10.85
N GLU A 91 -6.26 2.43 -10.55
CA GLU A 91 -7.26 3.35 -10.05
C GLU A 91 -7.59 3.04 -8.59
N ILE A 92 -7.69 4.07 -7.75
CA ILE A 92 -8.11 3.93 -6.35
C ILE A 92 -9.63 4.07 -6.29
N LEU A 93 -10.32 2.98 -5.97
CA LEU A 93 -11.78 2.95 -5.83
C LEU A 93 -12.23 3.34 -4.43
N GLN A 94 -11.50 2.87 -3.41
CA GLN A 94 -11.78 3.18 -2.02
C GLN A 94 -10.47 3.44 -1.28
N PHE A 95 -10.49 4.44 -0.40
CA PHE A 95 -9.37 4.79 0.45
C PHE A 95 -9.83 4.92 1.89
N HIS A 96 -9.18 4.21 2.80
CA HIS A 96 -9.43 4.30 4.23
C HIS A 96 -8.11 4.34 5.00
N GLN A 97 -7.95 5.31 5.89
CA GLN A 97 -6.73 5.48 6.65
C GLN A 97 -7.06 5.83 8.10
N ARG A 98 -6.36 5.18 9.05
CA ARG A 98 -6.53 5.41 10.48
C ARG A 98 -5.19 5.35 11.21
N ARG A 99 -5.01 6.23 12.19
CA ARG A 99 -3.91 6.10 13.15
C ARG A 99 -4.21 4.99 14.16
N THR A 100 -3.20 4.20 14.45
CA THR A 100 -3.17 3.13 15.46
C THR A 100 -1.99 3.37 16.40
N GLY A 101 -1.93 2.65 17.53
CA GLY A 101 -0.77 2.74 18.43
C GLY A 101 0.56 2.31 17.77
N ALA A 102 0.50 1.50 16.72
CA ALA A 102 1.67 0.97 16.02
C ALA A 102 2.05 1.77 14.75
N GLY A 103 1.26 2.77 14.34
CA GLY A 103 1.50 3.55 13.13
C GLY A 103 0.21 3.93 12.38
N THR A 104 0.34 4.28 11.11
CA THR A 104 -0.81 4.55 10.23
C THR A 104 -1.23 3.29 9.48
N ALA A 105 -2.45 2.82 9.74
CA ALA A 105 -3.08 1.76 8.97
C ALA A 105 -3.77 2.36 7.74
N THR A 106 -3.43 1.86 6.56
CA THR A 106 -4.06 2.26 5.30
C THR A 106 -4.64 1.03 4.61
N PHE A 107 -5.84 1.19 4.06
CA PHE A 107 -6.57 0.20 3.28
C PHE A 107 -7.01 0.87 1.99
N VAL A 108 -6.60 0.32 0.85
CA VAL A 108 -6.90 0.85 -0.47
C VAL A 108 -7.55 -0.26 -1.28
N GLN A 109 -8.71 0.00 -1.86
CA GLN A 109 -9.26 -0.86 -2.90
C GLN A 109 -8.81 -0.30 -4.24
N CYS A 110 -8.04 -1.08 -4.99
CA CYS A 110 -7.54 -0.71 -6.29
C CYS A 110 -8.29 -1.48 -7.39
N GLU A 111 -8.41 -0.85 -8.55
CA GLU A 111 -8.68 -1.52 -9.82
C GLU A 111 -7.43 -1.46 -10.69
N CYS A 112 -7.12 -2.56 -11.39
CA CYS A 112 -6.11 -2.60 -12.44
C CYS A 112 -6.57 -3.60 -13.50
N ASN A 113 -6.65 -3.16 -14.76
CA ASN A 113 -7.08 -3.99 -15.89
C ASN A 113 -8.43 -4.72 -15.65
N GLY A 114 -9.41 -4.01 -15.07
CA GLY A 114 -10.75 -4.55 -14.77
C GLY A 114 -10.82 -5.50 -13.57
N ARG A 115 -9.69 -5.79 -12.91
CA ARG A 115 -9.64 -6.59 -11.67
C ARG A 115 -9.62 -5.67 -10.46
N ARG A 116 -10.37 -6.02 -9.42
CA ARG A 116 -10.49 -5.24 -8.18
C ARG A 116 -10.02 -6.02 -6.97
N GLY A 117 -9.40 -5.33 -6.03
CA GLY A 117 -8.84 -5.97 -4.85
C GLY A 117 -8.40 -4.98 -3.79
N TRP A 118 -8.37 -5.44 -2.56
CA TRP A 118 -7.87 -4.68 -1.42
C TRP A 118 -6.38 -4.89 -1.24
N GLY A 119 -5.69 -3.80 -0.92
CA GLY A 119 -4.36 -3.80 -0.32
C GLY A 119 -4.38 -3.06 1.01
N ALA A 120 -3.57 -3.51 1.95
CA ALA A 120 -3.51 -2.98 3.29
C ALA A 120 -2.06 -2.90 3.78
N ALA A 121 -1.74 -1.87 4.57
CA ALA A 121 -0.42 -1.75 5.18
C ALA A 121 -0.46 -0.93 6.47
N LEU A 122 0.60 -1.09 7.26
CA LEU A 122 0.88 -0.32 8.46
C LEU A 122 2.31 0.23 8.36
N ALA A 123 2.48 1.55 8.51
CA ALA A 123 3.78 2.20 8.48
C ALA A 123 3.87 3.39 9.44
N GLY A 124 5.06 3.96 9.61
CA GLY A 124 5.30 5.07 10.53
C GLY A 124 4.52 6.34 10.17
N ASP A 125 4.35 6.59 8.87
CA ASP A 125 3.57 7.70 8.33
C ASP A 125 2.53 7.28 7.30
N GLY A 126 1.60 8.20 7.04
CA GLY A 126 0.49 7.97 6.11
C GLY A 126 0.95 7.74 4.66
N PRO A 127 1.80 8.60 4.09
CA PRO A 127 2.37 8.41 2.77
C PRO A 127 3.02 7.04 2.53
N GLU A 128 3.91 6.59 3.42
CA GLU A 128 4.56 5.28 3.32
C GLU A 128 3.52 4.15 3.39
N SER A 129 2.61 4.24 4.36
CA SER A 129 1.55 3.25 4.55
C SER A 129 0.66 3.14 3.31
N THR A 130 0.34 4.27 2.67
CA THR A 130 -0.43 4.26 1.42
C THR A 130 0.32 3.60 0.28
N VAL A 131 1.60 3.92 0.07
CA VAL A 131 2.39 3.29 -1.01
C VAL A 131 2.50 1.79 -0.83
N ARG A 132 2.76 1.32 0.40
CA ARG A 132 2.80 -0.11 0.71
C ARG A 132 1.44 -0.79 0.49
N ALA A 133 0.35 -0.16 0.91
CA ALA A 133 -1.01 -0.70 0.70
C ALA A 133 -1.34 -0.81 -0.80
N MET A 134 -0.98 0.19 -1.60
CA MET A 134 -1.18 0.14 -3.04
C MET A 134 -0.40 -1.01 -3.68
N ILE A 135 0.88 -1.17 -3.35
CA ILE A 135 1.73 -2.24 -3.88
C ILE A 135 1.16 -3.62 -3.52
N ALA A 136 0.72 -3.82 -2.27
CA ALA A 136 0.06 -5.05 -1.86
C ALA A 136 -1.21 -5.33 -2.69
N GLY A 137 -2.04 -4.30 -2.92
CA GLY A 137 -3.23 -4.41 -3.75
C GLY A 137 -2.91 -4.77 -5.20
N ILE A 138 -1.96 -4.07 -5.82
CA ILE A 138 -1.58 -4.27 -7.23
C ILE A 138 -1.01 -5.67 -7.46
N ASN A 139 -0.13 -6.14 -6.55
CA ASN A 139 0.46 -7.47 -6.65
C ASN A 139 -0.59 -8.58 -6.59
N LYS A 140 -1.68 -8.36 -5.84
CA LYS A 140 -2.84 -9.27 -5.82
C LYS A 140 -3.58 -9.31 -7.15
N LEU A 141 -3.62 -8.19 -7.88
CA LEU A 141 -4.33 -8.07 -9.16
C LEU A 141 -3.52 -8.59 -10.34
N GLY A 142 -2.19 -8.66 -10.22
CA GLY A 142 -1.30 -9.21 -11.24
C GLY A 142 -1.19 -10.73 -11.24
N ASN A 143 -1.67 -11.41 -10.19
CA ASN A 143 -1.62 -12.87 -10.02
C ASN A 143 -2.93 -13.54 -10.43
#